data_AF-A0A8X7BGS1-F1
#
_entry.id   AF-A0A8X7BGS1-F1
#
_cell.length_a   1.000
_cell.length_b   1.000
_cell.length_c   1.000
_cell.angle_alpha   90.00
_cell.angle_beta   90.00
_cell.angle_gamma   90.00
#
_symmetry.space_group_name_H-M   'P 1'
#
loop_
_entity.id
_entity.type
_entity.pdbx_description
1 polymer ?
#
loop_
_entity_poly.entity_id
_entity_poly.type
_entity_poly.pdbx_seq_one_letter_code
_entity_poly.pdbx_strand_id
1 'polypeptide(L)'
;MYRGSEKINRFIMADNNVRIVLQGFADASEAAYGAVVYLQCFLHNGTAKVSILASKSRVAPIRVISIPRLELCACVLLAQLVKKIQSTLRLNISDSVLHTDSTIALAWLNTPANRLKTFVVNRVAKVQELTEGFQWNHVPSVLNPADLVSRGLRPCDLPNLRLW
;
A
#
# COMPACT_ATOMS: atom_id res chain seq x y z
N MET A 1 16.51 2.32 -31.87
CA MET A 1 15.09 2.63 -31.58
C MET A 1 15.04 3.42 -30.29
N TYR A 2 14.60 4.67 -30.36
CA TYR A 2 14.75 5.67 -29.30
C TYR A 2 13.84 5.35 -28.11
N ARG A 3 14.47 5.29 -26.92
CA ARG A 3 13.81 5.21 -25.61
C ARG A 3 12.93 6.44 -25.42
N GLY A 4 11.61 6.25 -25.33
CA GLY A 4 10.71 7.25 -24.79
C GLY A 4 11.13 7.52 -23.35
N SER A 5 11.62 8.72 -23.07
CA SER A 5 11.94 9.17 -21.72
C SER A 5 10.63 9.30 -20.94
N GLU A 6 10.31 8.30 -20.11
CA GLU A 6 9.23 8.44 -19.14
C GLU A 6 9.56 9.61 -18.21
N LYS A 7 8.77 10.68 -18.32
CA LYS A 7 8.99 11.93 -17.62
C LYS A 7 8.43 11.78 -16.21
N ILE A 8 9.27 11.33 -15.28
CA ILE A 8 8.89 11.20 -13.87
C ILE A 8 8.68 12.61 -13.30
N ASN A 9 7.41 12.96 -13.05
CA ASN A 9 7.07 14.24 -12.44
C ASN A 9 7.53 14.23 -10.98
N ARG A 10 8.62 14.95 -10.70
CA ARG A 10 9.20 15.07 -9.34
C ARG A 10 8.41 16.02 -8.43
N PHE A 11 7.49 16.80 -9.00
CA PHE A 11 6.62 17.71 -8.25
C PHE A 11 5.25 17.07 -8.00
N ILE A 12 5.08 16.62 -6.77
CA ILE A 12 3.90 15.87 -6.35
C ILE A 12 2.74 16.82 -6.02
N MET A 13 3.04 17.97 -5.40
CA MET A 13 2.02 18.93 -4.96
C MET A 13 1.43 19.75 -6.13
N ALA A 14 0.35 20.46 -5.84
CA ALA A 14 -0.09 21.62 -6.59
C ALA A 14 -0.17 22.79 -5.60
N ASP A 15 0.02 24.02 -6.07
CA ASP A 15 -0.29 25.18 -5.24
C ASP A 15 -1.80 25.16 -4.91
N ASN A 16 -2.14 25.37 -3.64
CA ASN A 16 -3.51 25.32 -3.10
C ASN A 16 -4.13 23.92 -2.91
N ASN A 17 -3.39 22.97 -2.31
CA ASN A 17 -3.97 21.72 -1.83
C ASN A 17 -4.90 21.95 -0.62
N VAL A 18 -6.15 21.49 -0.71
CA VAL A 18 -7.15 21.58 0.38
C VAL A 18 -6.99 20.42 1.35
N ARG A 19 -6.78 19.22 0.81
CA ARG A 19 -6.72 17.98 1.58
C ARG A 19 -5.73 17.02 0.94
N ILE A 20 -4.91 16.39 1.76
CA ILE A 20 -3.92 15.41 1.32
C ILE A 20 -4.23 14.08 2.00
N VAL A 21 -4.46 13.05 1.21
CA VAL A 21 -4.78 11.70 1.71
C VAL A 21 -3.73 10.72 1.21
N LEU A 22 -3.24 9.87 2.09
CA LEU A 22 -2.44 8.71 1.71
C LEU A 22 -3.34 7.52 1.40
N GLN A 23 -3.18 6.94 0.22
CA GLN A 23 -3.86 5.72 -0.21
C GLN A 23 -2.84 4.59 -0.28
N GLY A 24 -2.91 3.65 0.65
CA GLY A 24 -2.00 2.53 0.77
C GLY A 24 -2.62 1.23 0.31
N PHE A 25 -1.89 0.40 -0.43
CA PHE A 25 -2.36 -0.89 -0.94
C PHE A 25 -1.35 -1.97 -0.58
N ALA A 26 -1.83 -3.09 -0.05
CA ALA A 26 -1.04 -4.26 0.30
C ALA A 26 -1.51 -5.46 -0.52
N ASP A 27 -0.55 -6.28 -0.96
CA ASP A 27 -0.85 -7.54 -1.64
C ASP A 27 0.26 -8.58 -1.41
N ALA A 28 -0.10 -9.86 -1.53
CA ALA A 28 0.84 -10.96 -1.47
C ALA A 28 0.51 -12.11 -2.44
N SER A 29 1.57 -12.70 -2.96
CA SER A 29 1.56 -13.93 -3.74
C SER A 29 2.45 -14.99 -3.08
N GLU A 30 2.49 -16.20 -3.64
CA GLU A 30 3.42 -17.25 -3.20
C GLU A 30 4.89 -16.86 -3.39
N ALA A 31 5.18 -15.96 -4.34
CA ALA A 31 6.54 -15.56 -4.70
C ALA A 31 7.04 -14.34 -3.92
N ALA A 32 6.17 -13.35 -3.68
CA ALA A 32 6.53 -12.12 -2.99
C ALA A 32 5.31 -11.43 -2.38
N TYR A 33 5.56 -10.48 -1.50
CA TYR A 33 4.53 -9.60 -0.95
C TYR A 33 5.00 -8.15 -1.01
N GLY A 34 4.05 -7.24 -1.11
CA GLY A 34 4.32 -5.86 -1.50
C GLY A 34 3.33 -4.86 -0.95
N ALA A 35 3.75 -3.60 -1.02
CA ALA A 35 2.93 -2.45 -0.70
C ALA A 35 3.20 -1.30 -1.69
N VAL A 36 2.16 -0.55 -2.00
CA VAL A 36 2.22 0.69 -2.79
C VAL A 36 1.48 1.79 -2.03
N VAL A 37 2.05 2.99 -2.01
CA VAL A 37 1.44 4.17 -1.40
C VAL A 37 1.34 5.27 -2.44
N TYR A 38 0.12 5.78 -2.60
CA TYR A 38 -0.19 6.94 -3.43
C TYR A 38 -0.46 8.16 -2.55
N LEU A 39 -0.09 9.33 -3.05
CA LEU A 39 -0.55 10.61 -2.53
C LEU A 39 -1.72 11.10 -3.38
N GLN A 40 -2.86 11.34 -2.73
CA GLN A 40 -4.04 11.94 -3.33
C GLN A 40 -4.21 13.37 -2.80
N CYS A 41 -4.05 14.35 -3.68
CA CYS A 41 -4.21 15.77 -3.39
C CYS A 41 -5.54 16.28 -3.95
N PHE A 42 -6.43 16.76 -3.08
CA PHE A 42 -7.67 17.41 -3.47
C PHE A 42 -7.44 18.91 -3.62
N LEU A 43 -7.85 19.45 -4.76
CA LEU A 43 -7.75 20.85 -5.12
C LEU A 43 -9.07 21.57 -4.82
N HIS A 44 -9.01 22.91 -4.72
CA HIS A 44 -10.19 23.75 -4.46
C HIS A 44 -11.28 23.62 -5.53
N ASN A 45 -10.91 23.26 -6.76
CA ASN A 45 -11.84 23.05 -7.88
C ASN A 45 -12.54 21.67 -7.86
N GLY A 46 -12.38 20.89 -6.79
CA GLY A 46 -12.97 19.55 -6.65
C GLY A 46 -12.22 18.44 -7.40
N THR A 47 -11.15 18.76 -8.13
CA THR A 47 -10.32 17.75 -8.81
C THR A 47 -9.34 17.10 -7.84
N ALA A 48 -9.07 15.82 -8.02
CA ALA A 48 -8.03 15.09 -7.29
C ALA A 48 -6.85 14.76 -8.20
N LYS A 49 -5.64 15.10 -7.77
CA LYS A 49 -4.39 14.65 -8.39
C LYS A 49 -3.86 13.46 -7.59
N VAL A 50 -3.61 12.34 -8.26
CA VAL A 50 -3.07 11.13 -7.65
C VAL A 50 -1.67 10.89 -8.20
N SER A 51 -0.72 10.50 -7.34
CA SER A 51 0.63 10.15 -7.75
C SER A 51 1.20 9.06 -6.86
N ILE A 52 2.01 8.15 -7.43
CA ILE A 52 2.74 7.16 -6.64
C ILE A 52 3.79 7.89 -5.81
N LEU A 53 3.78 7.63 -4.50
CA LEU A 53 4.73 8.21 -3.57
C LEU A 53 5.86 7.25 -3.24
N ALA A 54 5.53 5.98 -2.99
CA ALA A 54 6.51 4.93 -2.77
C ALA A 54 5.89 3.54 -3.00
N SER A 55 6.74 2.58 -3.33
CA SER A 55 6.41 1.15 -3.31
C SER A 55 7.52 0.36 -2.63
N LYS A 56 7.18 -0.81 -2.10
CA LYS A 56 8.14 -1.71 -1.47
C LYS A 56 7.70 -3.16 -1.64
N SER A 57 8.61 -4.03 -2.03
CA SER A 57 8.40 -5.48 -2.15
C SER A 57 9.37 -6.27 -1.28
N ARG A 58 9.00 -7.51 -0.95
CA ARG A 58 9.86 -8.50 -0.30
C ARG A 58 9.57 -9.87 -0.89
N VAL A 59 10.63 -10.64 -1.20
CA VAL A 59 10.50 -12.04 -1.62
C VAL A 59 9.89 -12.85 -0.47
N ALA A 60 9.00 -13.78 -0.81
CA ALA A 60 8.40 -14.67 0.15
C ALA A 60 9.48 -15.52 0.85
N PRO A 61 9.34 -15.83 2.15
CA PRO A 61 10.33 -16.64 2.86
C PRO A 61 10.47 -18.03 2.23
N ILE A 62 11.70 -18.58 2.22
CA ILE A 62 11.98 -19.95 1.76
C ILE A 62 11.16 -20.97 2.56
N ARG A 63 10.98 -20.72 3.86
CA ARG A 63 10.07 -21.52 4.68
C ARG A 63 8.64 -21.23 4.26
N VAL A 64 7.97 -22.25 3.73
CA VAL A 64 6.57 -22.18 3.33
C VAL A 64 5.70 -21.66 4.48
N ILE A 65 5.05 -20.54 4.22
CA ILE A 65 3.99 -19.97 5.04
C ILE A 65 2.76 -19.81 4.17
N SER A 66 1.58 -19.92 4.78
CA SER A 66 0.31 -19.86 4.04
C SER A 66 0.10 -18.47 3.43
N ILE A 67 -0.61 -18.40 2.29
CA ILE A 67 -1.01 -17.13 1.64
C ILE A 67 -1.61 -16.12 2.62
N PRO A 68 -2.56 -16.47 3.51
CA PRO A 68 -3.08 -15.53 4.50
C PRO A 68 -2.03 -14.88 5.39
N ARG A 69 -0.97 -15.62 5.74
CA ARG A 69 0.13 -15.10 6.55
C ARG A 69 1.03 -14.17 5.75
N LEU A 70 1.18 -14.40 4.44
CA LEU A 70 1.89 -13.51 3.52
C LEU A 70 1.11 -12.22 3.31
N GLU A 71 -0.20 -12.30 3.10
CA GLU A 71 -1.09 -11.14 3.01
C GLU A 71 -1.00 -10.28 4.27
N LEU A 72 -1.02 -10.89 5.46
CA LEU A 72 -0.79 -10.16 6.72
C LEU A 72 0.63 -9.54 6.80
N CYS A 73 1.65 -10.19 6.22
CA CYS A 73 2.98 -9.60 6.12
C CYS A 73 3.00 -8.38 5.17
N ALA A 74 2.21 -8.40 4.10
CA ALA A 74 2.01 -7.25 3.22
C ALA A 74 1.38 -6.07 3.98
N CYS A 75 0.36 -6.32 4.81
CA CYS A 75 -0.25 -5.30 5.65
C CYS A 75 0.76 -4.67 6.64
N VAL A 76 1.63 -5.49 7.25
CA VAL A 76 2.73 -4.98 8.11
C VAL A 76 3.71 -4.12 7.30
N LEU A 77 4.07 -4.55 6.10
CA LEU A 77 4.97 -3.81 5.21
C LEU A 77 4.38 -2.44 4.84
N LEU A 78 3.08 -2.41 4.52
CA LEU A 78 2.34 -1.19 4.20
C LEU A 78 2.29 -0.24 5.40
N ALA A 79 1.94 -0.74 6.59
CA ALA A 79 1.88 0.06 7.82
C ALA A 79 3.22 0.73 8.13
N GLN A 80 4.32 -0.02 8.02
CA GLN A 80 5.68 0.51 8.20
C GLN A 80 6.04 1.55 7.15
N LEU A 81 5.68 1.32 5.88
CA LEU A 81 5.96 2.23 4.78
C LEU A 81 5.23 3.56 4.97
N VAL A 82 3.94 3.52 5.31
CA VAL A 82 3.14 4.73 5.55
C VAL A 82 3.66 5.52 6.75
N LYS A 83 4.03 4.86 7.86
CA LYS A 83 4.63 5.56 9.01
C LYS A 83 5.99 6.17 8.68
N LYS A 84 6.79 5.50 7.84
CA LYS A 84 8.06 6.08 7.36
C LYS A 84 7.81 7.31 6.48
N ILE A 85 6.81 7.25 5.60
CA ILE A 85 6.37 8.36 4.76
C ILE A 85 5.92 9.53 5.63
N GLN A 86 5.00 9.33 6.57
CA GLN A 86 4.50 10.38 7.47
C GLN A 86 5.61 11.05 8.29
N SER A 87 6.58 10.27 8.79
CA SER A 87 7.70 10.82 9.57
C SER A 87 8.75 11.55 8.73
N THR A 88 8.81 11.27 7.42
CA THR A 88 9.85 11.84 6.52
C THR A 88 9.33 13.01 5.71
N LEU A 89 8.06 12.97 5.30
CA LEU A 89 7.43 14.05 4.55
C LEU A 89 6.92 15.13 5.49
N ARG A 90 7.42 16.35 5.31
CA ARG A 90 6.93 17.55 5.99
C ARG A 90 5.63 18.06 5.35
N LEU A 91 4.65 17.18 5.19
CA LEU A 91 3.34 17.47 4.61
C LEU A 91 2.26 17.30 5.68
N ASN A 92 1.26 18.18 5.67
CA ASN A 92 0.08 18.01 6.50
C ASN A 92 -0.85 16.97 5.85
N ILE A 93 -0.67 15.70 6.24
CA ILE A 93 -1.50 14.59 5.76
C ILE A 93 -2.79 14.60 6.57
N SER A 94 -3.91 14.85 5.89
CA SER A 94 -5.22 14.92 6.50
C SER A 94 -5.70 13.53 6.94
N ASP A 95 -5.50 12.52 6.10
CA ASP A 95 -5.98 11.16 6.34
C ASP A 95 -5.07 10.09 5.73
N SER A 96 -5.22 8.86 6.21
CA SER A 96 -4.56 7.68 5.65
C SER A 96 -5.56 6.53 5.56
N VAL A 97 -5.75 6.03 4.34
CA VAL A 97 -6.66 4.93 4.01
C VAL A 97 -5.83 3.80 3.41
N LEU A 98 -5.92 2.62 4.03
CA LEU A 98 -5.15 1.44 3.70
C LEU A 98 -6.07 0.33 3.18
N HIS A 99 -5.60 -0.41 2.19
CA HIS A 99 -6.39 -1.38 1.47
C HIS A 99 -5.66 -2.71 1.34
N THR A 100 -6.41 -3.79 1.40
CA THR A 100 -5.99 -5.14 1.03
C THR A 100 -7.16 -5.85 0.36
N ASP A 101 -6.89 -6.75 -0.57
CA ASP A 101 -7.89 -7.65 -1.15
C ASP A 101 -8.08 -8.94 -0.34
N SER A 102 -7.25 -9.15 0.68
CA SER A 102 -7.41 -10.27 1.61
C SER A 102 -8.47 -9.98 2.66
N THR A 103 -9.65 -10.58 2.48
CA THR A 103 -10.70 -10.58 3.50
C THR A 103 -10.26 -11.27 4.79
N ILE A 104 -9.37 -12.27 4.71
CA ILE A 104 -8.82 -12.98 5.88
C ILE A 104 -7.89 -12.07 6.68
N ALA A 105 -6.95 -11.39 6.01
CA ALA A 105 -6.06 -10.45 6.68
C ALA A 105 -6.87 -9.31 7.31
N LEU A 106 -7.85 -8.76 6.58
CA LEU A 106 -8.74 -7.72 7.11
C LEU A 106 -9.56 -8.20 8.32
N ALA A 107 -10.08 -9.43 8.29
CA ALA A 107 -10.78 -10.01 9.43
C ALA A 107 -9.86 -10.15 10.66
N TRP A 108 -8.60 -10.57 10.47
CA TRP A 108 -7.63 -10.63 11.56
C TRP A 108 -7.30 -9.26 12.13
N LEU A 109 -7.16 -8.22 11.29
CA LEU A 109 -6.93 -6.85 11.75
C LEU A 109 -8.08 -6.31 12.61
N ASN A 110 -9.30 -6.79 12.39
CA ASN A 110 -10.48 -6.44 13.18
C ASN A 110 -10.76 -7.38 14.35
N THR A 111 -9.94 -8.43 14.55
CA THR A 111 -10.13 -9.40 15.63
C THR A 111 -9.26 -9.05 16.84
N PRO A 112 -9.80 -9.10 18.07
CA PRO A 112 -9.01 -8.93 19.28
C PRO A 112 -7.86 -9.93 19.39
N ALA A 113 -6.69 -9.45 19.83
CA ALA A 113 -5.45 -10.23 19.86
C ALA A 113 -5.54 -11.55 20.65
N ASN A 114 -6.35 -11.61 21.71
CA ASN A 114 -6.49 -12.82 22.53
C ASN A 114 -7.13 -14.03 21.82
N ARG A 115 -7.67 -13.86 20.61
CA ARG A 115 -8.28 -14.95 19.81
C ARG A 115 -7.38 -15.49 18.71
N LEU A 116 -6.18 -14.94 18.53
CA LEU A 116 -5.32 -15.25 17.39
C LEU A 116 -4.09 -16.05 17.83
N LYS A 117 -3.51 -16.82 16.90
CA LYS A 117 -2.24 -17.53 17.14
C LYS A 117 -1.08 -16.54 17.18
N THR A 118 -0.02 -16.83 17.93
CA THR A 118 1.14 -15.94 18.19
C THR A 118 1.67 -15.23 16.95
N PHE A 119 1.84 -15.93 15.82
CA PHE A 119 2.32 -15.31 14.57
C PHE A 119 1.41 -14.18 14.08
N VAL A 120 0.10 -14.41 14.13
CA VAL A 120 -0.93 -13.49 13.67
C VAL A 120 -1.08 -12.36 14.69
N VAL A 121 -1.14 -12.68 15.99
CA VAL A 121 -1.20 -11.70 17.08
C VAL A 121 -0.12 -10.64 16.97
N ASN A 122 1.14 -11.07 16.87
CA ASN A 122 2.27 -10.14 16.87
C ASN A 122 2.24 -9.18 15.68
N ARG A 123 1.72 -9.63 14.53
CA ARG A 123 1.60 -8.81 13.32
C ARG A 123 0.39 -7.92 13.34
N VAL A 124 -0.76 -8.42 13.81
CA VAL A 124 -1.98 -7.63 14.00
C VAL A 124 -1.71 -6.50 14.99
N ALA A 125 -1.11 -6.81 16.15
CA ALA A 125 -0.72 -5.81 17.13
C ALA A 125 0.21 -4.76 16.51
N LYS A 126 1.19 -5.20 15.69
CA LYS A 126 2.09 -4.25 15.03
C LYS A 126 1.40 -3.36 14.01
N VAL A 127 0.46 -3.90 13.24
CA VAL A 127 -0.34 -3.10 12.29
C VAL A 127 -1.18 -2.10 13.05
N GLN A 128 -1.95 -2.54 14.05
CA GLN A 128 -2.82 -1.68 14.85
C GLN A 128 -2.04 -0.55 15.54
N GLU A 129 -0.88 -0.85 16.14
CA GLU A 129 0.03 0.15 16.73
C GLU A 129 0.51 1.17 15.69
N LEU A 130 0.93 0.71 14.50
CA LEU A 130 1.44 1.56 13.43
C LEU A 130 0.34 2.26 12.63
N THR A 131 -0.93 1.93 12.79
CA THR A 131 -2.01 2.52 11.99
C THR A 131 -3.17 2.97 12.86
N GLU A 132 -2.88 3.35 14.10
CA GLU A 132 -3.87 3.94 14.99
C GLU A 132 -4.48 5.18 14.32
N GLY A 133 -5.82 5.23 14.29
CA GLY A 133 -6.60 6.27 13.62
C GLY A 133 -6.69 6.15 12.09
N PHE A 134 -6.15 5.09 11.47
CA PHE A 134 -6.26 4.90 10.02
C PHE A 134 -7.43 4.00 9.67
N GLN A 135 -7.93 4.14 8.45
CA GLN A 135 -8.98 3.27 7.91
C GLN A 135 -8.37 2.10 7.15
N TRP A 136 -8.84 0.89 7.43
CA TRP A 136 -8.51 -0.33 6.68
C TRP A 136 -9.74 -0.83 5.93
N ASN A 137 -9.61 -0.97 4.61
CA ASN A 137 -10.70 -1.35 3.73
C ASN A 137 -10.34 -2.56 2.86
N HIS A 138 -11.37 -3.27 2.42
CA HIS A 138 -11.24 -4.26 1.38
C HIS A 138 -11.25 -3.59 0.00
N VAL A 139 -10.38 -4.03 -0.91
CA VAL A 139 -10.39 -3.65 -2.33
C VAL A 139 -10.44 -4.91 -3.20
N PRO A 140 -11.22 -4.96 -4.29
CA PRO A 140 -11.16 -6.10 -5.21
C PRO A 140 -9.75 -6.28 -5.80
N SER A 141 -9.25 -7.52 -5.94
CA SER A 141 -7.89 -7.79 -6.45
C SER A 141 -7.59 -7.13 -7.80
N VAL A 142 -8.58 -7.10 -8.71
CA VAL A 142 -8.44 -6.45 -10.03
C VAL A 142 -8.23 -4.93 -9.96
N LEU A 143 -8.54 -4.31 -8.82
CA LEU A 143 -8.33 -2.90 -8.54
C LEU A 143 -7.18 -2.67 -7.55
N ASN A 144 -6.45 -3.71 -7.17
CA ASN A 144 -5.34 -3.62 -6.22
C ASN A 144 -4.02 -3.35 -6.96
N PRO A 145 -3.47 -2.12 -6.94
CA PRO A 145 -2.22 -1.80 -7.63
C PRO A 145 -1.00 -2.51 -7.02
N ALA A 146 -1.11 -3.04 -5.79
CA ALA A 146 -0.03 -3.79 -5.16
C ALA A 146 0.16 -5.20 -5.76
N ASP A 147 -0.79 -5.70 -6.55
CA ASP A 147 -0.68 -6.98 -7.26
C ASP A 147 0.54 -7.05 -8.19
N LEU A 148 0.84 -5.93 -8.85
CA LEU A 148 2.04 -5.77 -9.69
C LEU A 148 3.34 -5.88 -8.90
N VAL A 149 3.31 -5.47 -7.64
CA VAL A 149 4.48 -5.48 -6.74
C VAL A 149 4.70 -6.87 -6.16
N SER A 150 3.63 -7.65 -5.94
CA SER A 150 3.70 -9.00 -5.38
C SER A 150 3.92 -10.09 -6.44
N ARG A 151 3.42 -9.89 -7.67
CA ARG A 151 3.52 -10.86 -8.78
C ARG A 151 4.60 -10.49 -9.79
N GLY A 152 5.05 -9.24 -9.76
CA GLY A 152 5.96 -8.68 -10.73
C GLY A 152 5.26 -8.28 -12.03
N LEU A 153 5.98 -7.50 -12.84
CA LEU A 153 5.53 -7.06 -14.15
C LEU A 153 6.66 -7.32 -15.15
N ARG A 154 6.32 -7.86 -16.33
CA ARG A 154 7.30 -8.03 -17.40
C ARG A 154 7.63 -6.64 -17.99
N PRO A 155 8.89 -6.37 -18.38
CA PRO A 155 9.26 -5.07 -18.93
C PRO A 155 8.45 -4.63 -20.16
N CYS A 156 7.96 -5.58 -20.95
CA CYS A 156 7.13 -5.30 -22.13
C CYS A 156 5.73 -4.76 -21.81
N ASP A 157 5.23 -5.01 -20.59
CA ASP A 157 3.88 -4.64 -20.19
C ASP A 157 3.85 -3.23 -19.55
N LEU A 158 5.01 -2.70 -19.14
CA LEU A 158 5.19 -1.36 -18.55
C LEU A 158 4.49 -0.22 -19.32
N PRO A 159 4.62 -0.11 -20.66
CA PRO A 159 4.04 1.03 -21.41
C PRO A 159 2.51 1.08 -21.40
N ASN A 160 1.83 -0.02 -21.04
CA ASN A 160 0.38 -0.13 -21.07
C ASN A 160 -0.28 0.08 -19.69
N LEU A 161 0.50 0.26 -18.62
CA LEU A 161 -0.07 0.50 -17.30
C LEU A 161 -0.63 1.92 -17.20
N ARG A 162 -1.89 2.02 -16.80
CA ARG A 162 -2.57 3.29 -16.48
C ARG A 162 -2.48 3.68 -14.99
N LEU A 163 -1.54 3.06 -14.27
CA LEU A 163 -1.37 3.24 -12.82
C LEU A 163 -0.44 4.41 -12.45
N TRP A 164 0.02 5.14 -13.46
CA TRP A 164 0.90 6.31 -13.40
C TRP A 164 0.35 7.47 -14.24
#